data_AF-A0A2S8GB60-F1
#
_entry.id   AF-A0A2S8GB60-F1
#
_cell.length_a   1.000
_cell.length_b   1.000
_cell.length_c   1.000
_cell.angle_alpha   90.00
_cell.angle_beta   90.00
_cell.angle_gamma   90.00
#
_symmetry.space_group_name_H-M   'P 1'
#
loop_
_entity.id
_entity.type
_entity.pdbx_description
1 polymer ?
#
loop_
_entity_poly.entity_id
_entity_poly.type
_entity_poly.pdbx_seq_one_letter_code
_entity_poly.pdbx_strand_id
1 'polypeptide(L)'
;MSARGALTTSPKSKGSKLVSESSNYIPLFWLALVPTESWNPDFSGWFELPRKETIERGQKYLPFLTDVFSEIKLFQKSAETLLERLSRLRCKTIGINLAELAIPEPPLPDLGIALTAIEAEDKNFQFSIPARKEVNPFFPGENKTLDIPAREISSTRELLLEVSSLTNRELENAKQNRLVELVIGHVWT
;
A
#
# COMPACT_ATOMS: atom_id res chain seq x y z
N MET A 1 -1.90 -8.30 -19.16
CA MET A 1 -2.40 -7.19 -18.32
C MET A 1 -1.19 -6.40 -17.87
N SER A 2 -1.17 -5.08 -18.03
CA SER A 2 -0.06 -4.25 -17.52
C SER A 2 -0.25 -4.07 -16.01
N ALA A 3 0.77 -4.36 -15.20
CA ALA A 3 0.75 -4.02 -13.79
C ALA A 3 0.75 -2.49 -13.60
N ARG A 4 0.03 -2.02 -12.58
CA ARG A 4 -0.04 -0.60 -12.21
C ARG A 4 0.95 -0.25 -11.10
N GLY A 5 1.21 -1.19 -10.18
CA GLY A 5 2.31 -1.07 -9.22
C GLY A 5 3.29 -2.23 -9.32
N ALA A 6 4.54 -1.96 -8.92
CA ALA A 6 5.64 -2.89 -9.10
C ALA A 6 6.73 -2.73 -8.03
N LEU A 7 7.26 -3.85 -7.57
CA LEU A 7 8.55 -3.96 -6.89
C LEU A 7 9.61 -4.40 -7.89
N THR A 8 10.68 -3.63 -8.04
CA THR A 8 11.76 -3.89 -9.01
C THR A 8 13.15 -3.81 -8.37
N THR A 9 14.15 -4.45 -8.96
CA THR A 9 15.56 -4.32 -8.53
C THR A 9 16.26 -3.17 -9.23
N SER A 10 16.99 -2.31 -8.51
CA SER A 10 17.83 -1.26 -9.10
C SER A 10 17.12 -0.51 -10.25
N PRO A 11 16.03 0.24 -9.98
CA PRO A 11 15.10 0.72 -11.00
C PRO A 11 15.74 1.59 -12.10
N LYS A 12 16.86 2.27 -11.80
CA LYS A 12 17.62 3.08 -12.78
C LYS A 12 18.66 2.28 -13.58
N SER A 13 18.81 0.98 -13.31
CA SER A 13 19.78 0.11 -13.99
C SER A 13 19.16 -0.54 -15.22
N LYS A 14 19.96 -0.69 -16.29
CA LYS A 14 19.57 -1.46 -17.50
C LYS A 14 19.22 -2.93 -17.21
N GLY A 15 19.64 -3.46 -16.06
CA GLY A 15 19.34 -4.83 -15.62
C GLY A 15 18.21 -4.93 -14.61
N SER A 16 17.31 -3.95 -14.53
CA SER A 16 16.18 -3.98 -13.60
C SER A 16 15.29 -5.20 -13.85
N LYS A 17 14.90 -5.87 -12.76
CA LYS A 17 14.04 -7.06 -12.77
C LYS A 17 12.81 -6.79 -11.94
N LEU A 18 11.67 -7.26 -12.43
CA LEU A 18 10.42 -7.28 -11.69
C LEU A 18 10.48 -8.37 -10.61
N VAL A 19 10.06 -8.01 -9.39
CA VAL A 19 10.08 -8.89 -8.21
C VAL A 19 8.66 -9.23 -7.80
N SER A 20 7.81 -8.21 -7.67
CA SER A 20 6.40 -8.38 -7.38
C SER A 20 5.61 -7.32 -8.13
N GLU A 21 4.36 -7.59 -8.45
CA GLU A 21 3.47 -6.63 -9.11
C GLU A 21 2.05 -6.68 -8.56
N SER A 22 1.31 -5.59 -8.78
CA SER A 22 -0.13 -5.52 -8.50
C SER A 22 -0.83 -4.70 -9.56
N SER A 23 -2.04 -5.13 -9.93
CA SER A 23 -2.82 -4.49 -10.98
C SER A 23 -3.70 -3.34 -10.48
N ASN A 24 -4.35 -3.47 -9.31
CA ASN A 24 -5.45 -2.56 -8.94
C ASN A 24 -5.46 -2.08 -7.49
N TYR A 25 -4.50 -2.50 -6.67
CA TYR A 25 -4.46 -2.19 -5.23
C TYR A 25 -3.02 -2.17 -4.74
N ILE A 26 -2.73 -1.47 -3.65
CA ILE A 26 -1.42 -1.50 -2.99
C ILE A 26 -1.37 -2.75 -2.10
N PRO A 27 -0.45 -3.72 -2.34
CA PRO A 27 -0.35 -4.86 -1.45
C PRO A 27 -0.02 -4.43 -0.03
N LEU A 28 -0.73 -4.99 0.95
CA LEU A 28 -0.70 -4.50 2.34
C LEU A 28 0.71 -4.44 2.92
N PHE A 29 1.55 -5.42 2.61
CA PHE A 29 2.90 -5.49 3.14
C PHE A 29 3.89 -4.52 2.45
N TRP A 30 3.57 -4.00 1.26
CA TRP A 30 4.43 -3.01 0.60
C TRP A 30 4.50 -1.69 1.38
N LEU A 31 3.46 -1.36 2.14
CA LEU A 31 3.42 -0.16 2.98
C LEU A 31 4.50 -0.18 4.07
N ALA A 32 4.81 -1.36 4.64
CA ALA A 32 5.90 -1.51 5.62
C ALA A 32 7.32 -1.37 5.02
N LEU A 33 7.45 -1.38 3.68
CA LEU A 33 8.73 -1.26 3.01
C LEU A 33 9.13 0.20 2.75
N VAL A 34 8.16 1.11 2.78
CA VAL A 34 8.36 2.53 2.47
C VAL A 34 8.55 3.32 3.77
N PRO A 35 9.66 4.06 3.92
CA PRO A 35 9.82 4.96 5.07
C PRO A 35 8.92 6.20 4.93
N THR A 36 8.38 6.69 6.04
CA THR A 36 7.58 7.93 6.02
C THR A 36 8.41 9.10 5.49
N GLU A 37 9.71 9.18 5.80
CA GLU A 37 10.58 10.27 5.31
C GLU A 37 10.76 10.33 3.78
N SER A 38 10.46 9.24 3.05
CA SER A 38 10.50 9.25 1.58
C SER A 38 9.18 9.64 0.94
N TRP A 39 8.11 9.81 1.73
CA TRP A 39 6.83 10.26 1.24
C TRP A 39 6.82 11.78 1.03
N ASN A 40 6.25 12.20 -0.08
CA ASN A 40 5.93 13.59 -0.37
C ASN A 40 4.60 13.64 -1.13
N PRO A 41 3.60 14.43 -0.69
CA PRO A 41 2.31 14.59 -1.37
C PRO A 41 2.41 15.01 -2.84
N ASP A 42 3.47 15.73 -3.21
CA ASP A 42 3.71 16.19 -4.59
C ASP A 42 4.43 15.14 -5.45
N PHE A 43 4.82 14.01 -4.87
CA PHE A 43 5.66 13.01 -5.51
C PHE A 43 4.84 11.88 -6.12
N SER A 44 5.30 11.38 -7.26
CA SER A 44 4.59 10.40 -8.09
C SER A 44 4.49 8.99 -7.51
N GLY A 45 4.71 8.75 -6.21
CA GLY A 45 4.61 7.41 -5.61
C GLY A 45 5.67 6.39 -6.06
N TRP A 46 6.80 6.83 -6.64
CA TRP A 46 7.93 5.96 -7.02
C TRP A 46 9.12 6.04 -6.04
N PHE A 47 9.35 5.02 -5.24
CA PHE A 47 10.41 5.02 -4.23
C PHE A 47 11.61 4.21 -4.72
N GLU A 48 12.82 4.77 -4.62
CA GLU A 48 14.07 4.02 -4.79
C GLU A 48 14.79 3.96 -3.45
N LEU A 49 14.81 2.77 -2.84
CA LEU A 49 15.23 2.60 -1.45
C LEU A 49 16.43 1.63 -1.35
N PRO A 50 17.35 1.81 -0.39
CA PRO A 50 18.42 0.86 -0.13
C PRO A 50 17.87 -0.51 0.28
N ARG A 51 18.24 -1.57 -0.46
CA ARG A 51 17.65 -2.91 -0.28
C ARG A 51 17.74 -3.43 1.16
N LYS A 52 18.89 -3.23 1.80
CA LYS A 52 19.13 -3.71 3.17
C LYS A 52 18.17 -3.05 4.15
N GLU A 53 18.08 -1.73 4.11
CA GLU A 53 17.20 -0.94 4.99
C GLU A 53 15.73 -1.23 4.71
N THR A 54 15.34 -1.42 3.45
CA THR A 54 13.97 -1.82 3.07
C THR A 54 13.59 -3.18 3.69
N ILE A 55 14.50 -4.17 3.66
CA ILE A 55 14.26 -5.49 4.26
C ILE A 55 14.19 -5.38 5.79
N GLU A 56 15.14 -4.68 6.41
CA GLU A 56 15.18 -4.49 7.87
C GLU A 56 13.91 -3.78 8.37
N ARG A 57 13.42 -2.78 7.62
CA ARG A 57 12.15 -2.09 7.92
C ARG A 57 10.95 -3.02 7.78
N GLY A 58 10.88 -3.79 6.70
CA GLY A 58 9.83 -4.79 6.50
C GLY A 58 9.81 -5.83 7.62
N GLN A 59 10.99 -6.29 8.08
CA GLN A 59 11.11 -7.18 9.23
C GLN A 59 10.67 -6.54 10.54
N LYS A 60 11.03 -5.27 10.76
CA LYS A 60 10.65 -4.50 11.95
C LYS A 60 9.14 -4.41 12.10
N TYR A 61 8.41 -4.05 11.04
CA TYR A 61 6.97 -3.80 11.10
C TYR A 61 6.09 -5.01 10.80
N LEU A 62 6.69 -6.15 10.41
CA LEU A 62 5.94 -7.38 10.15
C LEU A 62 5.10 -7.86 11.35
N PRO A 63 5.60 -7.89 12.61
CA PRO A 63 4.78 -8.31 13.75
C PRO A 63 3.55 -7.43 13.95
N PHE A 64 3.72 -6.11 13.80
CA PHE A 64 2.62 -5.15 13.90
C PHE A 64 1.56 -5.39 12.83
N LEU A 65 1.96 -5.47 11.55
CA LEU A 65 1.00 -5.71 10.46
C LEU A 65 0.33 -7.08 10.53
N THR A 66 1.04 -8.09 11.02
CA THR A 66 0.47 -9.44 11.26
C THR A 66 -0.64 -9.38 12.30
N ASP A 67 -0.48 -8.56 13.33
CA ASP A 67 -1.52 -8.37 14.34
C ASP A 67 -2.69 -7.53 13.81
N VAL A 68 -2.41 -6.42 13.11
CA VAL A 68 -3.43 -5.57 12.46
C VAL A 68 -4.32 -6.38 11.50
N PHE A 69 -3.76 -7.37 10.81
CA PHE A 69 -4.46 -8.25 9.88
C PHE A 69 -4.50 -9.72 10.35
N SER A 70 -4.71 -9.92 11.66
CA SER A 70 -4.70 -11.26 12.28
C SER A 70 -5.71 -12.26 11.69
N GLU A 71 -6.77 -11.79 11.03
CA GLU A 71 -7.72 -12.62 10.30
C GLU A 71 -7.11 -13.29 9.05
N ILE A 72 -6.07 -12.68 8.47
CA ILE A 72 -5.35 -13.19 7.31
C ILE A 72 -4.27 -14.15 7.83
N LYS A 73 -4.65 -15.41 8.10
CA LYS A 73 -3.74 -16.46 8.65
C LYS A 73 -2.42 -16.64 7.88
N LEU A 74 -2.38 -16.22 6.62
CA LEU A 74 -1.25 -16.38 5.70
C LEU A 74 -0.33 -15.15 5.70
N PHE A 75 -0.75 -14.04 6.33
CA PHE A 75 -0.11 -12.73 6.18
C PHE A 75 1.39 -12.80 6.47
N GLN A 76 1.73 -13.29 7.67
CA GLN A 76 3.11 -13.41 8.11
C GLN A 76 3.94 -14.24 7.11
N LYS A 77 3.46 -15.44 6.77
CA LYS A 77 4.16 -16.36 5.86
C LYS A 77 4.34 -15.77 4.46
N SER A 78 3.34 -15.05 3.95
CA SER A 78 3.41 -14.38 2.65
C SER A 78 4.43 -13.25 2.68
N ALA A 79 4.40 -12.40 3.70
CA ALA A 79 5.37 -11.32 3.86
C ALA A 79 6.81 -11.84 4.01
N GLU A 80 7.01 -12.89 4.82
CA GLU A 80 8.31 -13.58 4.96
C GLU A 80 8.81 -14.13 3.62
N THR A 81 7.93 -14.70 2.80
CA THR A 81 8.28 -15.16 1.44
C THR A 81 8.81 -14.01 0.58
N LEU A 82 8.17 -12.84 0.63
CA LEU A 82 8.64 -11.67 -0.11
C LEU A 82 9.99 -11.16 0.42
N LEU A 83 10.15 -11.05 1.75
CA LEU A 83 11.40 -10.63 2.37
C LEU A 83 12.56 -11.57 2.02
N GLU A 84 12.31 -12.89 2.04
CA GLU A 84 13.28 -13.89 1.64
C GLU A 84 13.63 -13.77 0.15
N ARG A 85 12.64 -13.51 -0.70
CA ARG A 85 12.92 -13.22 -2.11
C ARG A 85 13.82 -12.00 -2.26
N LEU A 86 13.50 -10.89 -1.59
CA LEU A 86 14.29 -9.65 -1.62
C LEU A 86 15.73 -9.86 -1.10
N SER A 87 15.91 -10.70 -0.06
CA SER A 87 17.22 -10.98 0.52
C SER A 87 18.15 -11.74 -0.43
N ARG A 88 17.59 -12.59 -1.30
CA ARG A 88 18.32 -13.38 -2.31
C ARG A 88 18.72 -12.57 -3.55
N LEU A 89 18.13 -11.39 -3.77
CA LEU A 89 18.43 -10.55 -4.94
C LEU A 89 19.82 -9.90 -4.83
N ARG A 90 20.59 -9.96 -5.92
CA ARG A 90 21.90 -9.28 -6.02
C ARG A 90 21.73 -7.85 -6.53
N CYS A 91 21.15 -6.97 -5.72
CA CYS A 91 21.01 -5.54 -6.03
C CYS A 91 21.29 -4.64 -4.82
N LYS A 92 21.56 -3.36 -5.09
CA LYS A 92 21.79 -2.34 -4.06
C LYS A 92 20.50 -1.67 -3.61
N THR A 93 19.59 -1.39 -4.56
CA THR A 93 18.33 -0.69 -4.30
C THR A 93 17.13 -1.52 -4.75
N ILE A 94 15.98 -1.26 -4.14
CA ILE A 94 14.65 -1.74 -4.51
C ILE A 94 13.82 -0.53 -4.96
N GLY A 95 13.20 -0.64 -6.13
CA GLY A 95 12.20 0.30 -6.62
C GLY A 95 10.81 -0.15 -6.19
N ILE A 96 10.02 0.74 -5.58
CA ILE A 96 8.63 0.51 -5.21
C ILE A 96 7.77 1.52 -5.97
N ASN A 97 6.99 1.05 -6.93
CA ASN A 97 6.07 1.87 -7.69
C ASN A 97 4.65 1.72 -7.15
N LEU A 98 4.15 2.79 -6.53
CA LEU A 98 2.77 2.95 -6.09
C LEU A 98 2.03 4.02 -6.90
N ALA A 99 2.67 4.66 -7.87
CA ALA A 99 2.15 5.83 -8.62
C ALA A 99 0.72 5.63 -9.13
N GLU A 100 0.51 4.56 -9.88
CA GLU A 100 -0.76 4.27 -10.54
C GLU A 100 -1.76 3.56 -9.60
N LEU A 101 -1.31 3.14 -8.42
CA LEU A 101 -2.12 2.48 -7.39
C LEU A 101 -2.63 3.46 -6.34
N ALA A 102 -1.86 4.50 -6.05
CA ALA A 102 -2.18 5.56 -5.10
C ALA A 102 -3.21 6.57 -5.66
N ILE A 103 -3.80 6.29 -6.82
CA ILE A 103 -4.85 7.11 -7.41
C ILE A 103 -6.19 6.63 -6.87
N PRO A 104 -6.77 7.37 -5.93
CA PRO A 104 -8.09 7.89 -6.26
C PRO A 104 -8.24 9.40 -6.05
N GLU A 105 -9.24 9.98 -6.71
CA GLU A 105 -9.62 11.38 -6.55
C GLU A 105 -9.86 11.70 -5.06
N PRO A 106 -9.30 12.81 -4.57
CA PRO A 106 -9.35 13.15 -3.16
C PRO A 106 -10.77 13.45 -2.71
N PRO A 107 -10.98 13.39 -1.38
CA PRO A 107 -10.08 13.02 -0.30
C PRO A 107 -10.17 11.54 0.06
N LEU A 108 -8.99 10.94 0.03
CA LEU A 108 -8.66 9.73 0.74
C LEU A 108 -7.53 10.04 1.72
N PRO A 109 -7.31 9.20 2.73
CA PRO A 109 -6.17 9.36 3.60
C PRO A 109 -4.89 9.36 2.75
N ASP A 110 -4.06 10.35 3.00
CA ASP A 110 -2.75 10.47 2.37
C ASP A 110 -1.89 9.24 2.73
N LEU A 111 -1.09 8.74 1.78
CA LEU A 111 -0.23 7.58 2.02
C LEU A 111 0.71 7.84 3.21
N GLY A 112 1.19 9.07 3.40
CA GLY A 112 2.00 9.45 4.54
C GLY A 112 1.32 9.26 5.90
N ILE A 113 -0.01 9.37 5.97
CA ILE A 113 -0.77 9.11 7.20
C ILE A 113 -0.74 7.61 7.51
N ALA A 114 -0.92 6.76 6.50
CA ALA A 114 -0.79 5.30 6.66
C ALA A 114 0.63 4.89 7.09
N LEU A 115 1.67 5.49 6.47
CA LEU A 115 3.06 5.23 6.85
C LEU A 115 3.34 5.68 8.30
N THR A 116 2.82 6.84 8.69
CA THR A 116 2.93 7.35 10.07
C THR A 116 2.29 6.40 11.07
N ALA A 117 1.09 5.89 10.77
CA ALA A 117 0.40 4.93 11.64
C ALA A 117 1.19 3.62 11.81
N ILE A 118 1.83 3.13 10.73
CA ILE A 118 2.69 1.94 10.77
C ILE A 118 3.95 2.21 11.61
N GLU A 119 4.63 3.32 11.39
CA GLU A 119 5.87 3.64 12.12
C GLU A 119 5.63 3.93 13.61
N ALA A 120 4.43 4.41 13.96
CA ALA A 120 3.99 4.58 15.34
C ALA A 120 3.57 3.26 16.03
N GLU A 121 3.35 2.19 15.26
CA GLU A 121 2.80 0.91 15.73
C GLU A 121 1.49 1.05 16.51
N ASP A 122 0.71 2.10 16.19
CA ASP A 122 -0.58 2.36 16.81
C ASP A 122 -1.65 1.56 16.08
N LYS A 123 -2.36 0.66 16.76
CA LYS A 123 -3.46 -0.13 16.17
C LYS A 123 -4.76 0.66 16.11
N ASN A 124 -4.91 1.64 16.99
CA ASN A 124 -6.13 2.41 17.20
C ASN A 124 -6.00 3.82 16.60
N PHE A 125 -5.15 3.98 15.57
CA PHE A 125 -4.97 5.27 14.92
C PHE A 125 -6.30 5.75 14.35
N GLN A 126 -6.73 6.93 14.79
CA GLN A 126 -7.98 7.55 14.35
C GLN A 126 -7.68 8.70 13.39
N PHE A 127 -8.46 8.78 12.32
CA PHE A 127 -8.33 9.83 11.32
C PHE A 127 -9.70 10.29 10.82
N SER A 128 -9.94 11.60 10.80
CA SER A 128 -11.21 12.16 10.34
C SER A 128 -11.05 12.83 8.98
N ILE A 129 -11.90 12.45 8.04
CA ILE A 129 -12.06 13.10 6.73
C ILE A 129 -13.23 14.09 6.84
N PRO A 130 -13.01 15.40 6.67
CA PRO A 130 -14.07 16.40 6.82
C PRO A 130 -15.12 16.31 5.72
N ALA A 131 -16.33 16.80 6.03
CA ALA A 131 -17.40 16.98 5.05
C ALA A 131 -17.00 18.02 3.99
N ARG A 132 -17.50 17.85 2.76
CA ARG A 132 -17.11 18.70 1.62
C ARG A 132 -18.15 18.68 0.51
N LYS A 133 -17.90 19.50 -0.52
CA LYS A 133 -18.67 19.54 -1.76
C LYS A 133 -17.78 19.15 -2.94
N GLU A 134 -18.25 18.24 -3.78
CA GLU A 134 -17.57 17.87 -5.02
C GLU A 134 -18.45 18.17 -6.23
N VAL A 135 -17.84 18.41 -7.39
CA VAL A 135 -18.58 18.56 -8.64
C VAL A 135 -19.20 17.21 -8.99
N ASN A 136 -20.48 17.19 -9.30
CA ASN A 136 -21.15 15.96 -9.69
C ASN A 136 -20.61 15.47 -11.04
N PRO A 137 -19.93 14.31 -11.10
CA PRO A 137 -19.30 13.83 -12.33
C PRO A 137 -20.33 13.44 -13.41
N PHE A 138 -21.60 13.24 -13.04
CA PHE A 138 -22.68 12.90 -13.96
C PHE A 138 -23.36 14.14 -14.57
N PHE A 139 -23.11 15.35 -14.03
CA PHE A 139 -23.66 16.62 -14.53
C PHE A 139 -22.60 17.74 -14.58
N PRO A 140 -21.48 17.55 -15.31
CA PRO A 140 -20.33 18.46 -15.26
C PRO A 140 -20.63 19.88 -15.79
N GLY A 141 -21.70 20.06 -16.58
CA GLY A 141 -22.10 21.36 -17.13
C GLY A 141 -23.09 22.16 -16.27
N GLU A 142 -23.60 21.60 -15.18
CA GLU A 142 -24.70 22.21 -14.41
C GLU A 142 -24.25 22.85 -13.09
N ASN A 143 -22.94 22.89 -12.80
CA ASN A 143 -22.38 23.31 -11.50
C ASN A 143 -23.06 22.64 -10.29
N LYS A 144 -23.65 21.45 -10.51
CA LYS A 144 -24.27 20.68 -9.45
C LYS A 144 -23.18 20.10 -8.57
N THR A 145 -23.22 20.45 -7.30
CA THR A 145 -22.32 19.89 -6.30
C THR A 145 -23.01 18.77 -5.54
N LEU A 146 -22.25 17.75 -5.16
CA LEU A 146 -22.65 16.70 -4.25
C LEU A 146 -22.10 17.03 -2.86
N ASP A 147 -22.96 17.06 -1.86
CA ASP A 147 -22.55 17.12 -0.46
C ASP A 147 -22.06 15.74 -0.03
N ILE A 148 -20.79 15.67 0.35
CA ILE A 148 -20.17 14.45 0.85
C ILE A 148 -19.98 14.61 2.36
N PRO A 149 -20.58 13.72 3.18
CA PRO A 149 -20.50 13.81 4.63
C PRO A 149 -19.07 13.56 5.13
N ALA A 150 -18.81 14.01 6.36
CA ALA A 150 -17.58 13.65 7.05
C ALA A 150 -17.55 12.14 7.30
N ARG A 151 -16.35 11.56 7.30
CA ARG A 151 -16.11 10.15 7.60
C ARG A 151 -15.01 10.02 8.63
N GLU A 152 -15.21 9.14 9.59
CA GLU A 152 -14.21 8.79 10.60
C GLU A 152 -13.61 7.43 10.26
N ILE A 153 -12.28 7.36 10.28
CA ILE A 153 -11.50 6.13 10.24
C ILE A 153 -11.10 5.82 11.68
N SER A 154 -11.55 4.67 12.15
CA SER A 154 -11.56 4.32 13.57
C SER A 154 -10.37 3.46 14.01
N SER A 155 -9.58 2.96 13.05
CA SER A 155 -8.45 2.08 13.30
C SER A 155 -7.41 2.14 12.19
N THR A 156 -6.18 1.72 12.52
CA THR A 156 -5.10 1.57 11.54
C THR A 156 -5.46 0.55 10.47
N ARG A 157 -6.16 -0.52 10.84
CA ARG A 157 -6.63 -1.52 9.88
C ARG A 157 -7.51 -0.89 8.78
N GLU A 158 -8.48 -0.08 9.19
CA GLU A 158 -9.38 0.63 8.27
C GLU A 158 -8.60 1.63 7.40
N LEU A 159 -7.68 2.38 8.00
CA LEU A 159 -6.78 3.30 7.28
C LEU A 159 -5.98 2.58 6.19
N LEU A 160 -5.32 1.47 6.53
CA LEU A 160 -4.48 0.72 5.59
C LEU A 160 -5.30 0.10 4.45
N LEU A 161 -6.51 -0.39 4.73
CA LEU A 161 -7.39 -0.89 3.69
C LEU A 161 -7.83 0.21 2.72
N GLU A 162 -8.20 1.36 3.25
CA GLU A 162 -8.62 2.51 2.45
C GLU A 162 -7.50 2.97 1.51
N VAL A 163 -6.29 3.19 2.04
CA VAL A 163 -5.11 3.57 1.24
C VAL A 163 -4.72 2.50 0.24
N SER A 164 -4.92 1.22 0.57
CA SER A 164 -4.68 0.11 -0.35
C SER A 164 -5.74 -0.06 -1.41
N SER A 165 -6.83 0.72 -1.42
CA SER A 165 -8.00 0.49 -2.28
C SER A 165 -8.59 -0.92 -2.10
N LEU A 166 -8.66 -1.39 -0.86
CA LEU A 166 -9.21 -2.68 -0.48
C LEU A 166 -10.39 -2.50 0.49
N THR A 167 -11.38 -3.37 0.37
CA THR A 167 -12.53 -3.42 1.28
C THR A 167 -12.45 -4.64 2.20
N ASN A 168 -13.13 -4.54 3.36
CA ASN A 168 -13.33 -5.68 4.25
C ASN A 168 -13.93 -6.89 3.52
N ARG A 169 -14.92 -6.62 2.66
CA ARG A 169 -15.59 -7.63 1.87
C ARG A 169 -14.63 -8.35 0.92
N GLU A 170 -13.67 -7.66 0.33
CA GLU A 170 -12.67 -8.28 -0.54
C GLU A 170 -11.74 -9.21 0.23
N LEU A 171 -11.34 -8.84 1.44
CA LEU A 171 -10.54 -9.71 2.32
C LEU A 171 -11.33 -10.96 2.73
N GLU A 172 -12.55 -10.79 3.21
CA GLU A 172 -13.38 -11.89 3.73
C GLU A 172 -13.73 -12.93 2.66
N ASN A 173 -13.93 -12.49 1.41
CA ASN A 173 -14.32 -13.37 0.30
C ASN A 173 -13.12 -13.89 -0.52
N ALA A 174 -11.91 -13.39 -0.26
CA ALA A 174 -10.74 -13.81 -1.01
C ALA A 174 -10.35 -15.26 -0.70
N LYS A 175 -10.17 -16.06 -1.76
CA LYS A 175 -9.55 -17.38 -1.66
C LYS A 175 -8.08 -17.25 -1.26
N GLN A 176 -7.50 -18.33 -0.74
CA GLN A 176 -6.11 -18.37 -0.26
C GLN A 176 -5.10 -17.76 -1.24
N ASN A 177 -5.12 -18.13 -2.53
CA ASN A 177 -4.19 -17.56 -3.53
C ASN A 177 -4.37 -16.05 -3.68
N ARG A 178 -5.62 -15.58 -3.66
CA ARG A 178 -5.94 -14.16 -3.75
C ARG A 178 -5.48 -13.40 -2.51
N LEU A 179 -5.65 -13.98 -1.31
CA LEU A 179 -5.14 -13.39 -0.07
C LEU A 179 -3.62 -13.19 -0.12
N VAL A 180 -2.87 -14.15 -0.66
CA VAL A 180 -1.42 -13.99 -0.86
C VAL A 180 -1.13 -12.77 -1.75
N GLU A 181 -1.82 -12.65 -2.89
CA GLU A 181 -1.66 -11.51 -3.77
C GLU A 181 -2.07 -10.17 -3.11
N LEU A 182 -3.07 -10.15 -2.22
CA LEU A 182 -3.46 -8.95 -1.47
C LEU A 182 -2.37 -8.53 -0.47
N VAL A 183 -1.64 -9.48 0.10
CA VAL A 183 -0.57 -9.19 1.07
C VAL A 183 0.70 -8.73 0.37
N ILE A 184 1.18 -9.45 -0.65
CA ILE A 184 2.52 -9.23 -1.24
C ILE A 184 2.55 -8.92 -2.74
N GLY A 185 1.41 -8.95 -3.44
CA GLY A 185 1.35 -8.89 -4.89
C GLY A 185 1.69 -10.24 -5.55
N HIS A 186 1.68 -10.27 -6.88
CA HIS A 186 2.15 -11.43 -7.64
C HIS A 186 3.68 -11.44 -7.66
N VAL A 187 4.30 -12.41 -6.97
CA VAL A 187 5.76 -12.54 -6.91
C VAL A 187 6.28 -13.33 -8.11
N TRP A 188 7.17 -12.71 -8.89
CA TRP A 188 7.81 -13.34 -10.05
C TRP A 188 9.01 -14.20 -9.62
N THR A 189 9.01 -15.46 -10.03
CA THR A 189 10.07 -16.45 -9.77
C THR A 189 11.25 -16.33 -10.71
#